data_AF-A0A8D8B933-F1
#
_entry.id   AF-A0A8D8B933-F1
#
_cell.length_a   1.000
_cell.length_b   1.000
_cell.length_c   1.000
_cell.angle_alpha   90.00
_cell.angle_beta   90.00
_cell.angle_gamma   90.00
#
_symmetry.space_group_name_H-M   'P 1'
#
loop_
_entity.id
_entity.type
_entity.pdbx_description
1 polymer ?
#
loop_
_entity_poly.entity_id
_entity_poly.type
_entity_poly.pdbx_seq_one_letter_code
_entity_poly.pdbx_strand_id
1 'polypeptide(L)'
;MIEVGGIQVEKPKALPKDLQKYLDEAEHGVIYFCMGSNLKSKFFPVEKRNAFLKVFSKLKERVLWKFEDETLPNQPGNVKIQAWMPQNDILAHPKVKLFITHGGLLGTSESLTHGKPMVGIPIFGDQMMNVE
;
A
#
# COMPACT_ATOMS: atom_id res chain seq x y z
N MET A 1 1.46 -29.34 -15.82
CA MET A 1 1.08 -28.26 -14.87
C MET A 1 0.24 -27.27 -15.64
N ILE A 2 -0.86 -26.76 -15.09
CA ILE A 2 -1.65 -25.69 -15.72
C ILE A 2 -1.46 -24.47 -14.83
N GLU A 3 -0.86 -23.42 -15.37
CA GLU A 3 -0.64 -22.16 -14.65
C GLU A 3 -1.94 -21.36 -14.55
N VAL A 4 -2.36 -21.07 -13.32
CA VAL A 4 -3.60 -20.31 -13.01
C VAL A 4 -3.32 -19.17 -12.04
N GLY A 5 -2.13 -18.58 -12.12
CA GLY A 5 -1.71 -17.46 -11.28
C GLY A 5 -2.63 -16.24 -11.43
N GLY A 6 -2.86 -15.53 -10.32
CA GLY A 6 -3.66 -14.30 -10.32
C GLY A 6 -5.18 -14.50 -10.33
N ILE A 7 -5.68 -15.72 -10.12
CA ILE A 7 -7.12 -16.01 -10.09
C ILE A 7 -7.90 -15.17 -9.06
N GLN A 8 -7.24 -14.72 -7.99
CA GLN A 8 -7.83 -13.84 -6.98
C GLN A 8 -8.01 -12.38 -7.43
N VAL A 9 -7.35 -11.97 -8.52
CA VAL A 9 -7.36 -10.57 -8.97
C VAL A 9 -8.65 -10.31 -9.75
N GLU A 10 -9.66 -9.82 -9.04
CA GLU A 10 -10.95 -9.48 -9.64
C GLU A 10 -10.89 -8.20 -10.48
N LYS A 11 -11.90 -8.00 -11.33
CA LYS A 11 -12.11 -6.71 -12.00
C LYS A 11 -12.31 -5.61 -10.96
N PRO A 12 -11.58 -4.48 -11.07
CA PRO A 12 -11.69 -3.39 -10.11
C PRO A 12 -13.12 -2.85 -9.99
N LYS A 13 -13.52 -2.55 -8.76
CA LYS A 13 -14.81 -1.94 -8.42
C LYS A 13 -14.61 -0.47 -8.05
N ALA A 14 -15.71 0.28 -7.96
CA ALA A 14 -15.67 1.67 -7.56
C ALA A 14 -15.20 1.79 -6.10
N LEU A 15 -14.24 2.70 -5.86
CA LEU A 15 -13.76 2.99 -4.52
C LEU A 15 -14.81 3.74 -3.69
N PRO A 16 -14.77 3.61 -2.35
CA PRO A 16 -15.48 4.51 -1.45
C PRO A 16 -15.19 5.98 -1.80
N LYS A 17 -16.21 6.84 -1.72
CA LYS A 17 -16.13 8.23 -2.21
C LYS A 17 -14.98 9.03 -1.59
N ASP A 18 -14.68 8.80 -0.31
CA ASP A 18 -13.61 9.48 0.39
C ASP A 18 -12.22 9.04 -0.11
N LEU A 19 -12.04 7.74 -0.37
CA LEU A 19 -10.83 7.20 -0.98
C LEU A 19 -10.68 7.67 -2.43
N GLN A 20 -11.73 7.57 -3.23
CA GLN A 20 -11.74 8.04 -4.61
C GLN A 20 -11.29 9.50 -4.71
N LYS A 21 -11.93 10.38 -3.94
CA LYS A 21 -11.57 11.80 -3.87
C LYS A 21 -10.11 12.01 -3.43
N TYR A 22 -9.66 11.28 -2.41
CA TYR A 22 -8.28 11.39 -1.93
C TYR A 22 -7.25 10.99 -3.01
N LEU A 23 -7.54 9.98 -3.83
CA LEU A 23 -6.66 9.56 -4.92
C LEU A 23 -6.73 10.51 -6.13
N ASP A 24 -7.93 10.96 -6.51
CA ASP A 24 -8.15 11.83 -7.68
C ASP A 24 -7.46 13.19 -7.54
N GLU A 25 -7.57 13.79 -6.36
CA GLU A 25 -6.97 15.09 -6.04
C GLU A 25 -5.45 15.02 -5.80
N ALA A 26 -4.83 13.84 -5.92
CA ALA A 26 -3.38 13.70 -5.82
C ALA A 26 -2.70 14.21 -7.10
N GLU A 27 -2.29 15.48 -7.10
CA GLU A 27 -1.60 16.11 -8.23
C GLU A 27 -0.35 15.32 -8.64
N HIS A 28 0.51 15.03 -7.66
CA HIS A 28 1.78 14.31 -7.85
C HIS A 28 1.63 12.78 -7.78
N GLY A 29 0.42 12.26 -7.59
CA GLY A 29 0.15 10.83 -7.44
C GLY A 29 0.22 10.34 -5.99
N VAL A 30 0.06 9.02 -5.85
CA VAL A 30 -0.15 8.34 -4.57
C VAL A 30 0.80 7.17 -4.42
N ILE A 31 1.40 7.07 -3.23
CA ILE A 31 2.11 5.89 -2.75
C ILE A 31 1.14 5.11 -1.86
N TYR A 32 0.91 3.84 -2.19
CA TYR A 32 0.14 2.94 -1.34
C TYR A 32 1.09 2.11 -0.49
N PHE A 33 0.90 2.08 0.83
CA PHE A 33 1.75 1.33 1.76
C PHE A 33 0.90 0.33 2.55
N CYS A 34 1.14 -0.98 2.32
CA CYS A 34 0.42 -2.06 3.00
C CYS A 34 1.33 -3.25 3.34
N MET A 35 1.36 -3.64 4.61
CA MET A 35 2.14 -4.78 5.09
C MET A 35 1.32 -6.07 5.25
N GLY A 36 0.17 -6.15 4.58
CA GLY A 36 -0.76 -7.27 4.70
C GLY A 36 -1.56 -7.25 6.00
N SER A 37 -2.24 -8.37 6.30
CA SER A 37 -3.11 -8.50 7.47
C SER A 37 -2.38 -8.97 8.73
N ASN A 38 -1.31 -9.76 8.56
CA ASN A 38 -0.56 -10.36 9.67
C ASN A 38 0.43 -9.39 10.30
N LEU A 39 1.17 -8.63 9.47
CA LEU A 39 2.03 -7.57 9.97
C LEU A 39 1.23 -6.27 10.10
N LYS A 40 0.87 -5.94 11.34
CA LYS A 40 0.14 -4.72 11.64
C LYS A 40 1.11 -3.55 11.77
N SER A 41 0.93 -2.52 10.93
CA SER A 41 1.77 -1.31 10.92
C SER A 41 1.78 -0.59 12.28
N LYS A 42 0.71 -0.72 13.07
CA LYS A 42 0.67 -0.13 14.42
C LYS A 42 1.72 -0.65 15.39
N PHE A 43 2.23 -1.87 15.14
CA PHE A 43 3.29 -2.48 15.96
C PHE A 43 4.69 -2.17 15.44
N PHE A 44 4.83 -1.28 14.46
CA PHE A 44 6.15 -0.82 14.06
C PHE A 44 6.86 -0.16 15.25
N PRO A 45 8.15 -0.48 15.49
CA PRO A 45 8.96 0.25 16.44
C PRO A 45 8.87 1.76 16.16
N VAL A 46 8.78 2.55 17.22
CA VAL A 46 8.53 4.00 17.13
C VAL A 46 9.56 4.67 16.24
N GLU A 47 10.81 4.24 16.32
CA GLU A 47 11.95 4.73 15.54
C GLU A 47 11.74 4.47 14.04
N LYS A 48 11.32 3.25 13.67
CA LYS A 48 11.03 2.88 12.28
C LYS A 48 9.82 3.63 11.74
N ARG A 49 8.74 3.70 12.52
CA ARG A 49 7.54 4.47 12.16
C ARG A 49 7.89 5.94 11.90
N ASN A 50 8.62 6.57 12.82
CA ASN A 50 9.02 7.97 12.69
C ASN A 50 9.96 8.19 11.51
N ALA A 51 10.83 7.23 11.18
CA ALA A 51 11.66 7.30 9.99
C ALA A 51 10.82 7.34 8.70
N PHE A 52 9.81 6.47 8.57
CA PHE A 52 8.85 6.53 7.44
C PHE A 52 8.14 7.88 7.37
N LEU A 53 7.58 8.35 8.49
CA LEU A 53 6.87 9.64 8.53
C LEU A 53 7.78 10.81 8.14
N LYS A 54 9.05 10.81 8.56
CA LYS A 54 10.04 11.83 8.20
C LYS A 54 10.38 11.83 6.72
N VAL A 55 10.37 10.66 6.07
CA VAL A 55 10.56 10.57 4.62
C VAL A 55 9.29 11.03 3.91
N PHE A 56 8.13 10.48 4.29
CA PHE A 56 6.85 10.81 3.68
C PHE A 56 6.53 12.31 3.75
N SER A 57 6.85 12.99 4.85
CA SER A 57 6.61 14.43 5.00
C SER A 57 7.37 15.31 4.01
N LYS A 58 8.42 14.77 3.37
CA LYS A 58 9.22 15.48 2.36
C LYS A 58 8.79 15.18 0.94
N LEU A 59 7.90 14.21 0.74
CA LEU A 59 7.40 13.81 -0.56
C LEU A 59 6.28 14.76 -1.01
N LYS A 60 6.15 14.94 -2.33
CA LYS A 60 5.06 15.72 -2.93
C LYS A 60 3.82 14.85 -3.14
N GLU A 61 4.02 13.54 -3.22
CA GLU A 61 3.01 12.51 -3.33
C GLU A 61 2.18 12.41 -2.04
N ARG A 62 0.92 12.02 -2.21
CA ARG A 62 0.10 11.56 -1.10
C ARG A 62 0.50 10.14 -0.72
N VAL A 63 0.42 9.80 0.56
CA VAL A 63 0.71 8.45 1.05
C VAL A 63 -0.55 7.88 1.69
N LEU A 64 -1.05 6.79 1.13
CA LEU A 64 -2.15 6.02 1.71
C LEU A 64 -1.56 4.81 2.43
N TRP A 65 -1.58 4.83 3.77
CA TRP A 65 -0.94 3.82 4.61
C TRP A 65 -1.98 2.97 5.34
N LYS A 66 -1.97 1.67 5.08
CA LYS A 66 -2.72 0.69 5.86
C LYS A 66 -2.18 0.61 7.29
N PHE A 67 -2.95 1.12 8.24
CA PHE A 67 -2.56 1.27 9.64
C PHE A 67 -3.78 1.03 10.54
N GLU A 68 -3.62 0.19 11.57
CA GLU A 68 -4.76 -0.43 12.25
C GLU A 68 -5.38 0.40 13.38
N ASP A 69 -4.71 1.46 13.84
CA ASP A 69 -5.27 2.40 14.81
C ASP A 69 -5.90 3.61 14.11
N GLU A 70 -6.84 4.27 14.77
CA GLU A 70 -7.57 5.44 14.23
C GLU A 70 -6.70 6.71 14.14
N THR A 71 -5.57 6.73 14.87
CA THR A 71 -4.65 7.87 14.90
C THR A 71 -3.22 7.42 14.71
N LEU A 72 -2.41 8.29 14.12
CA LEU A 72 -0.99 8.10 13.89
C LEU A 72 -0.23 9.28 14.52
N PRO A 73 0.58 9.05 15.55
CA PRO A 73 1.41 10.11 16.14
C PRO A 73 2.32 10.74 15.09
N ASN A 74 2.40 12.08 15.08
CA ASN A 74 3.21 12.87 14.14
C ASN A 74 2.84 12.67 12.66
N GLN A 75 1.58 12.35 12.36
CA GLN A 75 1.09 12.16 10.99
C GLN A 75 1.30 13.41 10.13
N PRO A 76 2.08 13.33 9.04
CA PRO A 76 2.22 14.42 8.08
C PRO A 76 0.91 14.67 7.32
N GLY A 77 0.67 15.90 6.87
CA GLY A 77 -0.56 16.28 6.17
C GLY A 77 -0.80 15.56 4.84
N ASN A 78 0.26 15.03 4.20
CA ASN A 78 0.14 14.23 2.98
C ASN A 78 -0.05 12.73 3.24
N VAL A 79 -0.09 12.28 4.50
CA VAL A 79 -0.32 10.87 4.86
C VAL A 79 -1.77 10.69 5.31
N LYS A 80 -2.48 9.74 4.72
CA LYS A 80 -3.80 9.25 5.19
C LYS A 80 -3.65 7.82 5.67
N ILE A 81 -4.19 7.52 6.86
CA ILE A 81 -4.23 6.18 7.42
C ILE A 81 -5.62 5.57 7.34
N GLN A 82 -5.69 4.25 7.20
CA GLN A 82 -6.93 3.49 7.29
C GLN A 82 -6.64 2.02 7.61
N ALA A 83 -7.46 1.37 8.44
CA ALA A 83 -7.23 -0.02 8.86
C ALA A 83 -7.53 -1.05 7.76
N TRP A 84 -8.56 -0.79 6.96
CA TRP A 84 -9.03 -1.69 5.90
C TRP A 84 -9.38 -0.92 4.65
N MET A 85 -8.91 -1.40 3.51
CA MET A 85 -9.06 -0.75 2.21
C MET A 85 -9.16 -1.79 1.09
N PRO A 86 -9.89 -1.51 0.01
CA PRO A 86 -9.95 -2.39 -1.16
C PRO A 86 -8.64 -2.30 -1.96
N GLN A 87 -7.66 -3.14 -1.62
CA GLN A 87 -6.30 -3.07 -2.16
C GLN A 87 -6.24 -3.19 -3.68
N ASN A 88 -6.93 -4.19 -4.27
CA ASN A 88 -6.97 -4.38 -5.71
C ASN A 88 -7.50 -3.13 -6.45
N ASP A 89 -8.56 -2.52 -5.93
CA ASP A 89 -9.18 -1.32 -6.54
C ASP A 89 -8.27 -0.09 -6.40
N ILE A 90 -7.55 0.04 -5.28
CA ILE A 90 -6.53 1.09 -5.09
C ILE A 90 -5.39 0.88 -6.07
N LEU A 91 -4.88 -0.35 -6.19
CA LEU A 91 -3.79 -0.67 -7.11
C LEU A 91 -4.22 -0.50 -8.57
N ALA A 92 -5.50 -0.62 -8.91
CA ALA A 92 -6.00 -0.31 -10.25
C ALA A 92 -6.03 1.21 -10.55
N HIS A 93 -6.00 2.07 -9.53
CA HIS A 93 -6.20 3.50 -9.71
C HIS A 93 -5.04 4.16 -10.48
N PRO A 94 -5.30 5.05 -11.48
CA PRO A 94 -4.25 5.64 -12.31
C PRO A 94 -3.30 6.58 -11.56
N LYS A 95 -3.77 7.17 -10.45
CA LYS A 95 -2.98 8.05 -9.58
C LYS A 95 -2.06 7.28 -8.62
N VAL A 96 -2.27 5.99 -8.40
CA VAL A 96 -1.33 5.17 -7.61
C VAL A 96 -0.10 4.88 -8.47
N LYS A 97 1.07 5.30 -7.98
CA LYS A 97 2.35 5.24 -8.69
C LYS A 97 3.34 4.26 -8.09
N LEU A 98 3.18 3.90 -6.82
CA LEU A 98 4.10 3.01 -6.12
C LEU A 98 3.34 2.20 -5.07
N PHE A 99 3.71 0.93 -4.93
CA PHE A 99 3.24 0.06 -3.86
C PHE A 99 4.40 -0.33 -2.92
N ILE A 100 4.36 0.13 -1.68
CA ILE A 100 5.26 -0.34 -0.62
C ILE A 100 4.59 -1.54 0.05
N THR A 101 5.25 -2.69 0.03
CA THR A 101 4.65 -3.97 0.41
C THR A 101 5.61 -4.88 1.14
N HIS A 102 5.07 -5.75 2.00
CA HIS A 102 5.78 -6.88 2.60
C HIS A 102 6.11 -8.02 1.62
N GLY A 103 5.67 -7.99 0.36
CA GLY A 103 6.00 -9.02 -0.63
C GLY A 103 5.16 -10.30 -0.55
N GLY A 104 3.98 -10.25 0.09
CA GLY A 104 3.06 -11.38 0.07
C GLY A 104 2.52 -11.67 -1.34
N LEU A 105 2.45 -12.95 -1.71
CA LEU A 105 2.12 -13.42 -3.07
C LEU A 105 0.90 -12.75 -3.71
N LEU A 106 -0.21 -12.61 -2.96
CA LEU A 106 -1.45 -12.05 -3.49
C LEU A 106 -1.31 -10.57 -3.82
N GLY A 107 -0.72 -9.77 -2.91
CA GLY A 107 -0.50 -8.34 -3.14
C GLY A 107 0.52 -8.08 -4.25
N THR A 108 1.56 -8.91 -4.35
CA THR A 108 2.50 -8.88 -5.48
C THR A 108 1.78 -9.15 -6.80
N SER A 109 0.91 -10.16 -6.85
CA SER A 109 0.14 -10.49 -8.06
C SER A 109 -0.79 -9.35 -8.50
N GLU A 110 -1.49 -8.71 -7.55
CA GLU A 110 -2.34 -7.54 -7.84
C GLU A 110 -1.50 -6.37 -8.38
N SER A 111 -0.36 -6.08 -7.77
CA SER A 111 0.54 -5.01 -8.21
C SER A 111 1.06 -5.24 -9.62
N LEU A 112 1.47 -6.47 -9.93
CA LEU A 112 1.93 -6.87 -11.26
C LEU A 112 0.80 -6.74 -12.28
N THR A 113 -0.41 -7.20 -11.93
CA THR A 113 -1.58 -7.13 -12.81
C THR A 113 -1.92 -5.68 -13.18
N HIS A 114 -1.82 -4.75 -12.25
CA HIS A 114 -2.09 -3.33 -12.47
C HIS A 114 -0.85 -2.51 -12.89
N GLY A 115 0.27 -3.17 -13.15
CA GLY A 115 1.51 -2.53 -13.60
C GLY A 115 2.09 -1.51 -12.62
N LYS A 116 1.94 -1.76 -11.31
CA LYS A 116 2.46 -0.86 -10.26
C LYS A 116 3.85 -1.31 -9.81
N PRO A 117 4.86 -0.43 -9.85
CA PRO A 117 6.17 -0.75 -9.30
C PRO A 117 6.08 -0.89 -7.78
N MET A 118 6.99 -1.69 -7.21
CA MET A 118 6.98 -2.04 -5.80
C MET A 118 8.29 -1.66 -5.09
N VAL A 119 8.17 -1.31 -3.80
CA VAL A 119 9.27 -1.39 -2.83
C VAL A 119 8.94 -2.51 -1.85
N GLY A 120 9.72 -3.59 -1.90
CA GLY A 120 9.58 -4.75 -1.03
C GLY A 120 10.25 -4.52 0.33
N ILE A 121 9.54 -4.84 1.41
CA ILE A 121 10.04 -4.88 2.79
C ILE A 121 9.69 -6.25 3.36
N PRO A 122 10.40 -7.32 2.95
CA PRO A 122 10.07 -8.68 3.35
C PRO A 122 10.34 -8.90 4.83
N ILE A 123 9.47 -9.65 5.51
CA ILE A 123 9.57 -9.93 6.95
C ILE A 123 9.76 -11.41 7.24
N PHE A 124 8.99 -12.30 6.61
CA PHE A 124 9.05 -13.74 6.91
C PHE A 124 8.55 -14.60 5.75
N GLY A 125 8.87 -15.90 5.80
CA GLY A 125 8.41 -16.89 4.84
C GLY A 125 8.99 -16.66 3.44
N ASP A 126 8.15 -16.82 2.43
CA ASP A 126 8.46 -16.67 1.00
C ASP A 126 8.65 -15.22 0.56
N GLN A 127 8.33 -14.24 1.42
CA GLN A 127 8.39 -12.80 1.09
C GLN A 127 9.76 -12.37 0.57
N MET A 128 10.85 -12.92 1.11
CA MET A 128 12.23 -12.60 0.67
C MET A 128 12.45 -12.98 -0.79
N MET A 129 11.95 -14.14 -1.21
CA MET A 129 12.06 -14.63 -2.58
C MET A 129 11.14 -13.85 -3.54
N ASN A 130 9.97 -13.44 -3.06
CA ASN A 130 8.98 -12.73 -3.89
C ASN A 130 9.41 -11.29 -4.26
N VAL A 131 10.43 -10.73 -3.60
CA VAL A 131 10.87 -9.34 -3.79
C VAL A 131 12.33 -9.22 -4.25
N GLU A 132 12.94 -10.34 -4.63
CA GLU A 132 14.29 -10.40 -5.19
C GLU A 132 14.37 -9.88 -6.63
#